data_AF-A0AAN5D5U9-F1
#
_entry.id   AF-A0AAN5D5U9-F1
#
_cell.length_a   1.000
_cell.length_b   1.000
_cell.length_c   1.000
_cell.angle_alpha   90.00
_cell.angle_beta   90.00
_cell.angle_gamma   90.00
#
_symmetry.space_group_name_H-M   'P 1'
#
loop_
_entity.id
_entity.type
_entity.pdbx_description
1 polymer ?
#
loop_
_entity_poly.entity_id
_entity_poly.type
_entity_poly.pdbx_seq_one_letter_code
_entity_poly.pdbx_strand_id
1 'polypeptide(L)'
;FFEDELTISWSDEDEEEDEEEEDEENDEEMERKLWLIAELRKENDSNDIRFSRACRACNDEHPRGRAVFTACGHALCRQCADYVVRIFGDECWQCCAEGGSVHIYEEEEEKQEEEEKTKHRFSRFCRVCFAESPRRRAVFTACGHIICRACAWQLAIEADDWDGAPHADDAYQPREDSHNESEDEEESSGEDELQSESEEEGDEKGSAYSEDFDEEEEEQEEGLENQSDKGEERVEEMGDEENEGEEEEDDEEEFDGEWCPLRCPLCNTEGGFGPL
;
A
#
# COMPACT_ATOMS: atom_id res chain seq x y z
N PHE A 1 -35.12 52.29 -29.21
CA PHE A 1 -35.11 51.89 -30.63
C PHE A 1 -33.69 51.96 -31.18
N PHE A 2 -32.88 51.04 -30.69
CA PHE A 2 -31.75 50.41 -31.35
C PHE A 2 -31.71 49.05 -30.67
N GLU A 3 -32.45 48.11 -31.28
CA GLU A 3 -32.42 46.69 -30.92
C GLU A 3 -31.40 46.11 -31.90
N ASP A 4 -30.13 46.10 -31.50
CA ASP A 4 -29.07 45.42 -32.26
C ASP A 4 -29.12 43.93 -31.87
N GLU A 5 -29.78 43.14 -32.71
CA GLU A 5 -29.73 41.68 -32.65
C GLU A 5 -28.34 41.21 -33.11
N LEU A 6 -27.39 41.11 -32.18
CA LEU A 6 -26.11 40.44 -32.40
C LEU A 6 -26.34 38.92 -32.49
N THR A 7 -26.68 38.43 -33.68
CA THR A 7 -26.52 37.02 -34.01
C THR A 7 -25.03 36.70 -34.07
N ILE A 8 -24.49 36.16 -32.97
CA ILE A 8 -23.20 35.48 -32.96
C ILE A 8 -23.39 34.21 -33.79
N SER A 9 -22.80 34.19 -34.99
CA SER A 9 -22.63 32.95 -35.75
C SER A 9 -21.46 32.20 -35.16
N TRP A 10 -21.75 31.25 -34.29
CA TRP A 10 -20.82 30.18 -33.97
C TRP A 10 -20.58 29.41 -35.27
N SER A 11 -19.31 29.25 -35.64
CA SER A 11 -18.89 28.43 -36.78
C SER A 11 -18.85 26.99 -36.32
N ASP A 12 -19.59 26.09 -36.99
CA ASP A 12 -19.54 24.64 -36.74
C ASP A 12 -18.18 24.00 -37.17
N GLU A 13 -17.10 24.79 -37.21
CA GLU A 13 -15.74 24.41 -37.64
C GLU A 13 -14.74 24.41 -36.47
N ASP A 14 -15.16 24.86 -35.27
CA ASP A 14 -14.32 24.94 -34.06
C ASP A 14 -14.64 23.80 -33.05
N GLU A 15 -15.51 22.83 -33.38
CA GLU A 15 -15.91 21.70 -32.49
C GLU A 15 -15.21 20.36 -32.82
N GLU A 16 -14.45 20.24 -33.92
CA GLU A 16 -13.79 18.98 -34.34
C GLU A 16 -12.31 18.85 -33.89
N GLU A 17 -11.66 19.91 -33.37
CA GLU A 17 -10.26 19.81 -32.86
C GLU A 17 -10.21 19.34 -31.39
N ASP A 18 -11.23 19.64 -30.57
CA ASP A 18 -11.25 19.31 -29.14
C ASP A 18 -11.41 17.78 -28.86
N GLU A 19 -12.07 17.01 -29.75
CA GLU A 19 -12.26 15.55 -29.57
C GLU A 19 -10.98 14.72 -29.76
N GLU A 20 -9.97 15.20 -30.51
CA GLU A 20 -8.73 14.44 -30.76
C GLU A 20 -7.72 14.54 -29.60
N GLU A 21 -7.76 15.61 -28.78
CA GLU A 21 -6.82 15.78 -27.64
C GLU A 21 -7.21 14.93 -26.42
N GLU A 22 -8.51 14.77 -26.12
CA GLU A 22 -9.01 13.96 -24.99
C GLU A 22 -8.64 12.45 -25.12
N ASP A 23 -8.67 11.91 -26.35
CA ASP A 23 -8.33 10.51 -26.63
C ASP A 23 -6.82 10.23 -26.39
N GLU A 24 -5.92 11.17 -26.71
CA GLU A 24 -4.47 11.00 -26.49
C GLU A 24 -4.09 11.00 -24.99
N GLU A 25 -4.69 11.88 -24.18
CA GLU A 25 -4.40 11.95 -22.74
C GLU A 25 -4.82 10.66 -21.99
N ASN A 26 -5.96 10.09 -22.38
CA ASN A 26 -6.49 8.84 -21.81
C ASN A 26 -5.60 7.62 -22.14
N ASP A 27 -5.11 7.53 -23.38
CA ASP A 27 -4.16 6.48 -23.79
C ASP A 27 -2.83 6.57 -22.99
N GLU A 28 -2.29 7.77 -22.76
CA GLU A 28 -1.10 7.97 -21.93
C GLU A 28 -1.34 7.62 -20.44
N GLU A 29 -2.53 7.91 -19.91
CA GLU A 29 -2.92 7.53 -18.55
C GLU A 29 -3.05 6.00 -18.41
N MET A 30 -3.70 5.34 -19.35
CA MET A 30 -3.81 3.89 -19.40
C MET A 30 -2.42 3.23 -19.48
N GLU A 31 -1.50 3.74 -20.30
CA GLU A 31 -0.12 3.20 -20.34
C GLU A 31 0.59 3.39 -19.00
N ARG A 32 0.47 4.55 -18.35
CA ARG A 32 1.02 4.79 -16.99
C ARG A 32 0.44 3.81 -15.96
N LYS A 33 -0.86 3.56 -15.96
CA LYS A 33 -1.55 2.60 -15.08
C LYS A 33 -1.10 1.16 -15.32
N LEU A 34 -0.95 0.75 -16.58
CA LEU A 34 -0.45 -0.59 -16.96
C LEU A 34 1.03 -0.80 -16.58
N TRP A 35 1.88 0.22 -16.76
CA TRP A 35 3.28 0.20 -16.34
C TRP A 35 3.41 0.03 -14.81
N LEU A 36 2.60 0.75 -14.03
CA LEU A 36 2.56 0.62 -12.57
C LEU A 36 2.18 -0.81 -12.13
N ILE A 37 1.23 -1.46 -12.81
CA ILE A 37 0.86 -2.85 -12.54
C ILE A 37 2.03 -3.80 -12.82
N ALA A 38 2.79 -3.57 -13.89
CA ALA A 38 3.95 -4.38 -14.23
C ALA A 38 5.07 -4.29 -13.17
N GLU A 39 5.41 -3.08 -12.72
CA GLU A 39 6.43 -2.89 -11.69
C GLU A 39 5.96 -3.43 -10.32
N LEU A 40 4.68 -3.23 -9.94
CA LEU A 40 4.12 -3.84 -8.72
C LEU A 40 4.11 -5.37 -8.75
N ARG A 41 4.03 -6.02 -9.92
CA ARG A 41 4.17 -7.48 -10.05
C ARG A 41 5.62 -7.91 -9.84
N LYS A 42 6.58 -7.23 -10.48
CA LYS A 42 8.02 -7.41 -10.30
C LYS A 42 8.48 -7.19 -8.84
N GLU A 43 7.87 -6.26 -8.11
CA GLU A 43 8.07 -6.10 -6.65
C GLU A 43 7.58 -7.31 -5.83
N ASN A 44 6.54 -8.03 -6.27
CA ASN A 44 6.03 -9.20 -5.55
C ASN A 44 6.93 -10.43 -5.76
N ASP A 45 7.50 -10.57 -6.95
CA ASP A 45 8.36 -11.71 -7.32
C ASP A 45 9.77 -11.63 -6.69
N SER A 46 10.24 -10.43 -6.37
CA SER A 46 11.58 -10.16 -5.83
C SER A 46 11.66 -10.17 -4.29
N ASN A 47 10.61 -10.62 -3.60
CA ASN A 47 10.35 -10.17 -2.23
C ASN A 47 10.86 -11.11 -1.11
N ASP A 48 12.09 -10.88 -0.64
CA ASP A 48 12.67 -11.55 0.56
C ASP A 48 12.33 -10.83 1.90
N ILE A 49 11.46 -9.80 1.88
CA ILE A 49 11.20 -9.02 3.10
C ILE A 49 10.24 -9.73 4.05
N ARG A 50 10.65 -9.83 5.32
CA ARG A 50 9.82 -10.39 6.40
C ARG A 50 8.91 -9.33 6.98
N PHE A 51 7.60 -9.56 6.89
CA PHE A 51 6.60 -8.66 7.46
C PHE A 51 6.27 -9.02 8.91
N SER A 52 6.38 -8.05 9.82
CA SER A 52 5.84 -8.22 11.16
C SER A 52 4.31 -8.26 11.13
N ARG A 53 3.72 -9.24 11.84
CA ARG A 53 2.28 -9.27 12.15
C ARG A 53 1.96 -8.69 13.53
N ALA A 54 2.96 -8.20 14.25
CA ALA A 54 2.81 -7.76 15.62
C ALA A 54 1.80 -6.61 15.77
N CYS A 55 0.87 -6.76 16.71
CA CYS A 55 -0.08 -5.71 17.05
C CYS A 55 0.61 -4.57 17.81
N ARG A 56 0.74 -3.38 17.21
CA ARG A 56 1.40 -2.22 17.84
C ARG A 56 0.75 -1.72 19.13
N ALA A 57 -0.49 -2.11 19.42
CA ALA A 57 -1.20 -1.70 20.65
C ALA A 57 -1.02 -2.67 21.84
N CYS A 58 -0.84 -3.97 21.61
CA CYS A 58 -0.69 -4.98 22.67
C CYS A 58 0.57 -5.84 22.59
N ASN A 59 1.40 -5.63 21.56
CA ASN A 59 2.63 -6.37 21.27
C ASN A 59 2.47 -7.90 21.11
N ASP A 60 1.24 -8.40 20.90
CA ASP A 60 1.02 -9.77 20.41
C ASP A 60 1.66 -9.89 19.02
N GLU A 61 2.70 -10.73 18.91
CA GLU A 61 3.45 -10.98 17.68
C GLU A 61 2.62 -11.68 16.60
N HIS A 62 1.68 -12.55 17.00
CA HIS A 62 0.98 -13.49 16.12
C HIS A 62 -0.55 -13.47 16.35
N PRO A 63 -1.21 -12.30 16.27
CA PRO A 63 -2.63 -12.19 16.54
C PRO A 63 -3.45 -13.04 15.56
N ARG A 64 -4.41 -13.79 16.10
CA ARG A 64 -5.29 -14.70 15.32
C ARG A 64 -6.24 -13.99 14.37
N GLY A 65 -6.63 -12.77 14.69
CA GLY A 65 -7.47 -11.93 13.86
C GLY A 65 -6.99 -10.49 13.93
N ARG A 66 -7.02 -9.81 12.79
CA ARG A 66 -6.59 -8.42 12.64
C ARG A 66 -7.72 -7.57 12.08
N ALA A 67 -7.61 -6.27 12.26
CA ALA A 67 -8.41 -5.28 11.56
C ALA A 67 -7.50 -4.16 11.04
N VAL A 68 -7.95 -3.48 9.99
CA VAL A 68 -7.30 -2.32 9.37
C VAL A 68 -8.22 -1.11 9.46
N PHE A 69 -7.68 0.08 9.71
CA PHE A 69 -8.41 1.35 9.57
C PHE A 69 -8.35 1.77 8.11
N THR A 70 -9.51 1.86 7.44
CA THR A 70 -9.57 1.91 5.97
C THR A 70 -8.99 3.19 5.37
N ALA A 71 -9.00 4.31 6.09
CA ALA A 71 -8.45 5.58 5.61
C ALA A 71 -6.92 5.63 5.58
N CYS A 72 -6.22 4.84 6.42
CA CYS A 72 -4.77 4.99 6.61
C CYS A 72 -3.97 3.69 6.55
N GLY A 73 -4.61 2.52 6.44
CA GLY A 73 -3.96 1.22 6.33
C GLY A 73 -3.28 0.71 7.61
N HIS A 74 -3.34 1.46 8.71
CA HIS A 74 -2.82 0.99 10.00
C HIS A 74 -3.62 -0.21 10.49
N ALA A 75 -2.91 -1.26 10.92
CA ALA A 75 -3.51 -2.52 11.34
C ALA A 75 -3.23 -2.86 12.82
N LEU A 76 -4.23 -3.44 13.47
CA LEU A 76 -4.19 -3.93 14.85
C LEU A 76 -4.67 -5.38 14.93
N CYS A 77 -4.43 -6.05 16.06
CA CYS A 77 -5.23 -7.22 16.40
C CYS A 77 -6.70 -6.79 16.60
N ARG A 78 -7.64 -7.68 16.27
CA ARG A 78 -9.07 -7.39 16.29
C ARG A 78 -9.55 -6.84 17.64
N GLN A 79 -9.07 -7.41 18.75
CA GLN A 79 -9.46 -6.97 20.10
C GLN A 79 -9.02 -5.52 20.41
N CYS A 80 -7.85 -5.10 19.93
CA CYS A 80 -7.40 -3.73 20.08
C CYS A 80 -8.15 -2.77 19.15
N ALA A 81 -8.50 -3.18 17.93
CA ALA A 81 -9.35 -2.38 17.04
C ALA A 81 -10.76 -2.19 17.63
N ASP A 82 -11.42 -3.27 18.07
CA ASP A 82 -12.73 -3.23 18.74
C ASP A 82 -12.70 -2.31 20.00
N TYR A 83 -11.56 -2.27 20.72
CA TYR A 83 -11.36 -1.37 21.85
C TYR A 83 -11.17 0.09 21.43
N VAL A 84 -10.36 0.36 20.39
CA VAL A 84 -10.15 1.71 19.85
C VAL A 84 -11.47 2.28 19.37
N VAL A 85 -12.24 1.54 18.55
CA VAL A 85 -13.54 2.00 18.03
C VAL A 85 -14.53 2.33 19.14
N ARG A 86 -14.47 1.62 20.27
CA ARG A 86 -15.31 1.90 21.44
C ARG A 86 -14.93 3.16 22.21
N ILE A 87 -13.68 3.61 22.15
CA ILE A 87 -13.15 4.72 22.95
C ILE A 87 -13.00 6.00 22.13
N PHE A 88 -12.53 5.88 20.88
CA PHE A 88 -12.22 6.99 19.98
C PHE A 88 -13.22 7.11 18.82
N GLY A 89 -14.19 6.19 18.69
CA GLY A 89 -15.05 6.14 17.51
C GLY A 89 -14.30 5.63 16.28
N ASP A 90 -14.72 6.02 15.10
CA ASP A 90 -14.12 5.58 13.83
C ASP A 90 -12.80 6.33 13.51
N GLU A 91 -11.93 6.52 14.50
CA GLU A 91 -10.61 7.17 14.37
C GLU A 91 -9.46 6.18 14.54
N CYS A 92 -8.43 6.29 13.70
CA CYS A 92 -7.22 5.50 13.85
C CYS A 92 -6.34 6.00 15.02
N TRP A 93 -6.23 5.23 16.10
CA TRP A 93 -5.38 5.55 17.27
C TRP A 93 -3.91 5.92 16.99
N GLN A 94 -3.35 5.54 15.83
CA GLN A 94 -1.93 5.75 15.51
C GLN A 94 -1.68 7.06 14.73
N CYS A 95 -2.67 7.58 14.00
CA CYS A 95 -2.50 8.76 13.15
C CYS A 95 -3.71 9.72 13.15
N CYS A 96 -4.74 9.42 13.95
CA CYS A 96 -6.00 10.15 14.07
C CYS A 96 -6.78 10.37 12.76
N ALA A 97 -6.49 9.59 11.72
CA ALA A 97 -7.28 9.61 10.49
C ALA A 97 -8.68 9.05 10.77
N GLU A 98 -9.71 9.80 10.40
CA GLU A 98 -11.10 9.37 10.41
C GLU A 98 -11.33 8.27 9.35
N GLY A 99 -11.93 7.16 9.75
CA GLY A 99 -12.18 6.00 8.90
C GLY A 99 -12.43 4.73 9.73
N GLY A 100 -13.52 4.04 9.41
CA GLY A 100 -13.93 2.82 10.11
C GLY A 100 -12.86 1.70 10.07
N SER A 101 -12.96 0.77 11.03
CA SER A 101 -12.09 -0.41 11.06
C SER A 101 -12.76 -1.64 10.44
N VAL A 102 -12.03 -2.37 9.59
CA VAL A 102 -12.51 -3.56 8.88
C VAL A 102 -11.69 -4.77 9.28
N HIS A 103 -12.36 -5.86 9.64
CA HIS A 103 -11.73 -7.14 9.96
C HIS A 103 -11.10 -7.76 8.71
N ILE A 104 -9.78 -7.98 8.71
CA ILE A 104 -9.09 -8.55 7.55
C ILE A 104 -9.07 -10.08 7.61
N TYR A 105 -9.27 -10.71 6.46
CA TYR A 105 -9.23 -12.16 6.32
C TYR A 105 -7.81 -12.61 5.90
N GLU A 106 -7.05 -13.13 6.86
CA GLU A 106 -5.77 -13.82 6.64
C GLU A 106 -5.97 -15.33 6.86
N GLU A 107 -5.40 -16.17 6.01
CA GLU A 107 -5.57 -17.62 6.08
C GLU A 107 -4.51 -18.24 6.99
N GLU A 108 -4.92 -19.04 7.98
CA GLU A 108 -4.01 -19.87 8.77
C GLU A 108 -3.48 -21.02 7.90
N GLU A 109 -2.16 -21.18 7.84
CA GLU A 109 -1.54 -22.33 7.19
C GLU A 109 -1.78 -23.58 8.04
N GLU A 110 -2.36 -24.62 7.44
CA GLU A 110 -2.54 -25.90 8.13
C GLU A 110 -1.18 -26.45 8.55
N LYS A 111 -0.98 -26.58 9.87
CA LYS A 111 0.27 -27.12 10.43
C LYS A 111 0.46 -28.56 9.95
N GLN A 112 1.44 -28.77 9.09
CA GLN A 112 1.93 -30.11 8.80
C GLN A 112 2.37 -30.75 10.12
N GLU A 113 1.86 -31.95 10.42
CA GLU A 113 1.68 -32.43 11.80
C GLU A 113 2.98 -32.76 12.57
N GLU A 114 4.16 -32.60 11.96
CA GLU A 114 5.45 -33.08 12.47
C GLU A 114 6.34 -32.00 13.12
N GLU A 115 6.20 -30.71 12.81
CA GLU A 115 7.04 -29.64 13.40
C GLU A 115 6.29 -28.73 14.39
N GLU A 116 6.93 -28.54 15.54
CA GLU A 116 6.65 -27.67 16.68
C GLU A 116 5.34 -26.84 16.73
N LYS A 117 4.58 -27.07 17.82
CA LYS A 117 3.27 -26.43 18.09
C LYS A 117 3.30 -24.90 18.26
N THR A 118 4.45 -24.25 18.27
CA THR A 118 4.67 -22.96 18.94
C THR A 118 4.22 -21.71 18.18
N LYS A 119 4.13 -21.71 16.84
CA LYS A 119 3.73 -20.52 16.06
C LYS A 119 2.63 -20.83 15.05
N HIS A 120 1.60 -19.97 14.96
CA HIS A 120 0.64 -19.99 13.85
C HIS A 120 1.25 -19.20 12.68
N ARG A 121 1.42 -19.84 11.52
CA ARG A 121 1.79 -19.16 10.28
C ARG A 121 0.52 -18.74 9.55
N PHE A 122 0.57 -17.56 8.95
CA PHE A 122 -0.56 -16.97 8.21
C PHE A 122 -0.08 -16.63 6.81
N SER A 123 -0.79 -17.13 5.81
CA SER A 123 -0.41 -16.91 4.43
C SER A 123 -0.68 -15.46 4.02
N ARG A 124 0.24 -14.87 3.25
CA ARG A 124 0.06 -13.55 2.60
C ARG A 124 -0.42 -13.68 1.14
N PHE A 125 -0.65 -14.91 0.69
CA PHE A 125 -0.91 -15.31 -0.69
C PHE A 125 -2.03 -14.47 -1.35
N CYS A 126 -1.71 -13.86 -2.49
CA CYS A 126 -2.72 -13.17 -3.30
C CYS A 126 -3.62 -14.19 -3.99
N ARG A 127 -4.91 -14.24 -3.63
CA ARG A 127 -5.87 -15.17 -4.25
C ARG A 127 -6.18 -14.92 -5.74
N VAL A 128 -5.70 -13.82 -6.32
CA VAL A 128 -5.91 -13.46 -7.74
C VAL A 128 -4.73 -13.87 -8.62
N CYS A 129 -3.52 -13.36 -8.35
CA CYS A 129 -2.32 -13.70 -9.12
C CYS A 129 -1.44 -14.82 -8.53
N PHE A 130 -1.81 -15.36 -7.36
CA PHE A 130 -1.09 -16.42 -6.66
C PHE A 130 0.34 -16.09 -6.19
N ALA A 131 0.73 -14.81 -6.17
CA ALA A 131 1.95 -14.36 -5.50
C ALA A 131 1.93 -14.71 -4.00
N GLU A 132 2.96 -15.39 -3.50
CA GLU A 132 2.99 -15.96 -2.14
C GLU A 132 3.10 -14.90 -1.03
N SER A 133 3.96 -13.89 -1.23
CA SER A 133 4.21 -12.82 -0.26
C SER A 133 4.24 -11.45 -0.95
N PRO A 134 3.11 -10.95 -1.48
CA PRO A 134 3.06 -9.67 -2.18
C PRO A 134 3.52 -8.53 -1.27
N ARG A 135 4.30 -7.61 -1.86
CA ARG A 135 4.99 -6.54 -1.14
C ARG A 135 3.99 -5.52 -0.61
N ARG A 136 3.15 -4.99 -1.50
CA ARG A 136 2.07 -4.04 -1.21
C ARG A 136 0.73 -4.76 -1.34
N ARG A 137 -0.18 -4.59 -0.38
CA ARG A 137 -1.52 -5.20 -0.39
C ARG A 137 -2.61 -4.13 -0.50
N ALA A 138 -3.82 -4.57 -0.80
CA ALA A 138 -5.03 -3.75 -0.77
C ALA A 138 -6.14 -4.57 -0.10
N VAL A 139 -7.05 -3.88 0.57
CA VAL A 139 -8.19 -4.47 1.28
C VAL A 139 -9.49 -3.96 0.67
N PHE A 140 -10.42 -4.86 0.37
CA PHE A 140 -11.80 -4.46 0.04
C PHE A 140 -12.48 -3.92 1.31
N THR A 141 -12.78 -2.63 1.33
CA THR A 141 -13.32 -1.94 2.52
C THR A 141 -14.65 -2.54 3.00
N ALA A 142 -15.52 -2.97 2.09
CA ALA A 142 -16.81 -3.56 2.44
C ALA A 142 -16.75 -4.98 3.05
N CYS A 143 -15.66 -5.74 2.84
CA CYS A 143 -15.62 -7.17 3.22
C CYS A 143 -14.30 -7.68 3.81
N GLY A 144 -13.25 -6.85 3.88
CA GLY A 144 -11.98 -7.21 4.54
C GLY A 144 -11.10 -8.24 3.83
N HIS A 145 -11.48 -8.66 2.62
CA HIS A 145 -10.65 -9.54 1.80
C HIS A 145 -9.42 -8.79 1.31
N ILE A 146 -8.28 -9.50 1.24
CA ILE A 146 -6.97 -8.93 0.90
C ILE A 146 -6.50 -9.48 -0.46
N ILE A 147 -5.97 -8.60 -1.30
CA ILE A 147 -5.25 -8.96 -2.54
C ILE A 147 -3.94 -8.16 -2.64
N CYS A 148 -3.07 -8.49 -3.59
CA CYS A 148 -1.90 -7.65 -3.88
C CYS A 148 -2.33 -6.36 -4.59
N ARG A 149 -1.56 -5.28 -4.40
CA ARG A 149 -1.90 -3.97 -4.95
C ARG A 149 -1.94 -3.94 -6.48
N ALA A 150 -1.12 -4.76 -7.16
CA ALA A 150 -1.16 -4.91 -8.62
C ALA A 150 -2.52 -5.45 -9.13
N CYS A 151 -3.09 -6.45 -8.44
CA CYS A 151 -4.41 -6.98 -8.79
C CYS A 151 -5.54 -6.01 -8.41
N ALA A 152 -5.36 -5.17 -7.40
CA ALA A 152 -6.33 -4.13 -7.08
C ALA A 152 -6.42 -3.08 -8.19
N TRP A 153 -5.27 -2.55 -8.64
CA TRP A 153 -5.21 -1.64 -9.77
C TRP A 153 -5.78 -2.25 -11.06
N GLN A 154 -5.43 -3.49 -11.37
CA GLN A 154 -5.99 -4.18 -12.54
C GLN A 154 -7.53 -4.29 -12.47
N LEU A 155 -8.09 -4.61 -11.30
CA LEU A 155 -9.54 -4.70 -11.10
C LEU A 155 -10.25 -3.34 -11.10
N ALA A 156 -9.53 -2.23 -10.89
CA ALA A 156 -10.07 -0.89 -11.09
C ALA A 156 -10.16 -0.60 -12.59
N ILE A 157 -9.06 -0.72 -13.34
CA ILE A 157 -9.05 -0.53 -14.80
C ILE A 157 -10.11 -1.41 -15.51
N GLU A 158 -10.19 -2.71 -15.16
CA GLU A 158 -11.19 -3.64 -15.72
C GLU A 158 -12.65 -3.28 -15.36
N ALA A 159 -12.88 -2.35 -14.42
CA ALA A 159 -14.19 -1.82 -14.05
C ALA A 159 -14.44 -0.40 -14.62
N ASP A 160 -13.39 0.39 -14.80
CA ASP A 160 -13.43 1.73 -15.41
C ASP A 160 -13.61 1.64 -16.94
N ASP A 161 -13.07 0.58 -17.58
CA ASP A 161 -13.33 0.13 -18.98
C ASP A 161 -14.84 -0.14 -19.29
N TRP A 162 -15.76 0.13 -18.36
CA TRP A 162 -17.20 -0.03 -18.52
C TRP A 162 -17.86 1.25 -19.08
N ASP A 163 -17.53 1.63 -20.33
CA ASP A 163 -18.24 2.56 -21.23
C ASP A 163 -19.14 3.63 -20.55
N GLY A 164 -18.58 4.47 -19.66
CA GLY A 164 -19.31 5.60 -19.05
C GLY A 164 -19.27 5.74 -17.51
N ALA A 165 -18.20 5.30 -16.85
CA ALA A 165 -17.86 5.75 -15.49
C ALA A 165 -16.87 6.93 -15.57
N PRO A 166 -17.04 8.03 -14.82
CA PRO A 166 -16.05 9.11 -14.78
C PRO A 166 -14.75 8.62 -14.12
N HIS A 167 -13.61 9.07 -14.65
CA HIS A 167 -12.26 8.64 -14.24
C HIS A 167 -11.95 8.98 -12.78
N ALA A 168 -11.12 8.15 -12.13
CA ALA A 168 -10.90 8.16 -10.68
C ALA A 168 -9.42 8.40 -10.32
N ASP A 169 -8.89 9.52 -10.80
CA ASP A 169 -7.52 9.96 -10.62
C ASP A 169 -7.59 11.32 -9.88
N ASP A 170 -7.14 11.40 -8.62
CA ASP A 170 -6.01 12.30 -8.32
C ASP A 170 -5.20 11.93 -7.05
N ALA A 171 -5.65 10.94 -6.27
CA ALA A 171 -5.15 10.75 -4.90
C ALA A 171 -3.85 9.93 -4.74
N TYR A 172 -3.24 9.42 -5.81
CA TYR A 172 -1.96 8.68 -5.72
C TYR A 172 -0.76 9.48 -6.20
N GLN A 173 -0.33 10.43 -5.36
CA GLN A 173 1.04 10.91 -5.42
C GLN A 173 1.99 9.73 -5.08
N PRO A 174 2.85 9.26 -6.01
CA PRO A 174 3.87 8.31 -5.65
C PRO A 174 4.76 8.95 -4.59
N ARG A 175 4.97 8.27 -3.46
CA ARG A 175 6.01 8.70 -2.53
C ARG A 175 7.33 8.68 -3.28
N GLU A 176 7.90 9.86 -3.47
CA GLU A 176 9.31 10.04 -3.79
C GLU A 176 10.10 9.46 -2.61
N ASP A 177 10.38 8.15 -2.67
CA ASP A 177 11.34 7.50 -1.80
C ASP A 177 12.69 8.16 -2.10
N SER A 178 13.02 9.21 -1.33
CA SER A 178 14.16 10.09 -1.54
C SER A 178 15.47 9.30 -1.54
N HIS A 179 15.80 8.76 -2.72
CA HIS A 179 17.11 8.22 -3.03
C HIS A 179 18.04 9.41 -3.02
N ASN A 180 18.67 9.60 -1.87
CA ASN A 180 19.84 10.45 -1.72
C ASN A 180 20.98 9.74 -2.47
N GLU A 181 20.94 9.82 -3.80
CA GLU A 181 21.99 9.38 -4.70
C GLU A 181 23.21 10.27 -4.46
N SER A 182 24.06 9.84 -3.54
CA SER A 182 25.42 10.35 -3.43
C SER A 182 26.18 9.86 -4.65
N GLU A 183 26.33 10.75 -5.64
CA GLU A 183 27.11 10.58 -6.87
C GLU A 183 28.61 10.40 -6.55
N ASP A 184 29.01 9.24 -6.03
CA ASP A 184 30.40 8.82 -5.94
C ASP A 184 30.80 8.08 -7.24
N GLU A 185 31.06 8.85 -8.30
CA GLU A 185 31.60 8.37 -9.58
C GLU A 185 33.07 7.90 -9.42
N GLU A 186 33.29 6.65 -9.02
CA GLU A 186 34.62 6.01 -9.15
C GLU A 186 34.76 5.29 -10.50
N GLU A 187 35.43 5.96 -11.46
CA GLU A 187 35.83 5.38 -12.76
C GLU A 187 36.74 4.14 -12.57
N SER A 188 36.20 2.93 -12.74
CA SER A 188 36.97 1.69 -12.72
C SER A 188 37.05 1.06 -14.11
N SER A 189 38.06 1.45 -14.89
CA SER A 189 38.41 0.79 -16.15
C SER A 189 39.09 -0.55 -15.90
N GLY A 190 38.32 -1.64 -15.85
CA GLY A 190 38.79 -3.01 -15.68
C GLY A 190 38.44 -3.90 -16.87
N GLU A 191 39.33 -3.96 -17.87
CA GLU A 191 39.25 -4.92 -18.97
C GLU A 191 39.72 -6.30 -18.48
N ASP A 192 38.85 -7.31 -18.41
CA ASP A 192 39.30 -8.69 -18.14
C ASP A 192 38.53 -9.71 -19.01
N GLU A 193 39.27 -10.32 -19.94
CA GLU A 193 38.81 -11.46 -20.74
C GLU A 193 38.78 -12.72 -19.88
N LEU A 194 37.61 -13.36 -19.71
CA LEU A 194 37.57 -14.72 -19.18
C LEU A 194 36.83 -15.70 -20.09
N GLN A 195 37.50 -16.84 -20.30
CA GLN A 195 37.20 -17.87 -21.29
C GLN A 195 36.46 -19.06 -20.68
N SER A 196 36.09 -19.99 -21.57
CA SER A 196 35.95 -21.43 -21.34
C SER A 196 34.88 -21.93 -20.36
N GLU A 197 33.79 -22.44 -20.94
CA GLU A 197 33.50 -23.88 -20.99
C GLU A 197 34.09 -24.78 -19.88
N SER A 198 33.23 -25.39 -19.07
CA SER A 198 33.32 -26.83 -18.77
C SER A 198 32.01 -27.39 -18.22
N GLU A 199 31.51 -28.46 -18.84
CA GLU A 199 30.47 -29.33 -18.29
C GLU A 199 31.10 -30.23 -17.20
N GLU A 200 30.47 -30.37 -16.03
CA GLU A 200 30.75 -31.50 -15.13
C GLU A 200 29.45 -32.09 -14.54
N GLU A 201 29.19 -33.36 -14.86
CA GLU A 201 28.18 -34.18 -14.20
C GLU A 201 28.71 -34.62 -12.81
N GLY A 202 27.94 -34.36 -11.74
CA GLY A 202 28.31 -34.72 -10.36
C GLY A 202 27.30 -35.66 -9.71
N ASP A 203 27.70 -36.91 -9.47
CA ASP A 203 26.92 -37.98 -8.83
C ASP A 203 27.15 -37.98 -7.28
N GLU A 204 26.45 -38.88 -6.59
CA GLU A 204 26.76 -39.43 -5.24
C GLU A 204 26.33 -38.68 -3.95
N LYS A 205 25.17 -39.09 -3.44
CA LYS A 205 24.95 -39.75 -2.12
C LYS A 205 25.89 -39.38 -0.93
N GLY A 206 25.29 -38.88 0.17
CA GLY A 206 25.84 -38.96 1.54
C GLY A 206 24.78 -38.58 2.58
N SER A 207 24.42 -39.47 3.52
CA SER A 207 24.89 -39.50 4.93
C SER A 207 24.36 -38.32 5.77
N ALA A 208 23.37 -38.47 6.67
CA ALA A 208 23.33 -39.25 7.93
C ALA A 208 24.28 -38.71 9.02
N TYR A 209 23.81 -38.72 10.30
CA TYR A 209 24.36 -38.04 11.50
C TYR A 209 24.16 -36.50 11.48
N SER A 210 24.06 -35.72 12.56
CA SER A 210 23.86 -35.94 14.03
C SER A 210 23.84 -34.55 14.73
N GLU A 211 23.47 -34.33 16.00
CA GLU A 211 22.87 -35.08 17.13
C GLU A 211 22.18 -34.03 18.04
N ASP A 212 21.37 -34.41 19.04
CA ASP A 212 20.66 -33.48 19.94
C ASP A 212 21.60 -32.51 20.71
N PHE A 213 21.25 -31.23 20.82
CA PHE A 213 21.99 -30.25 21.62
C PHE A 213 21.05 -29.26 22.34
N ASP A 214 20.42 -29.74 23.42
CA ASP A 214 19.80 -28.90 24.44
C ASP A 214 20.92 -28.26 25.30
N GLU A 215 21.10 -26.93 25.21
CA GLU A 215 21.72 -26.14 26.27
C GLU A 215 20.72 -25.10 26.78
N GLU A 216 20.15 -25.40 27.95
CA GLU A 216 19.41 -24.44 28.78
C GLU A 216 20.43 -23.43 29.36
N GLU A 217 20.40 -22.16 28.94
CA GLU A 217 21.02 -21.07 29.70
C GLU A 217 19.97 -20.28 30.50
N GLU A 218 20.12 -20.36 31.82
CA GLU A 218 19.31 -19.67 32.83
C GLU A 218 19.69 -18.19 32.97
N GLU A 219 18.68 -17.39 33.36
CA GLU A 219 18.78 -16.21 34.23
C GLU A 219 19.84 -15.11 33.97
N GLN A 220 19.33 -13.91 33.61
CA GLN A 220 19.60 -12.71 34.42
C GLN A 220 18.57 -11.59 34.19
N GLU A 221 17.56 -11.53 35.06
CA GLU A 221 16.90 -10.26 35.40
C GLU A 221 17.81 -9.51 36.39
N GLU A 222 18.34 -8.33 36.05
CA GLU A 222 18.57 -7.25 37.03
C GLU A 222 18.59 -5.87 36.37
N GLY A 223 17.71 -4.98 36.84
CA GLY A 223 17.97 -3.55 37.01
C GLY A 223 18.17 -2.64 35.78
N LEU A 224 17.36 -1.58 35.72
CA LEU A 224 17.88 -0.22 35.96
C LEU A 224 16.72 0.77 36.15
N GLU A 225 16.43 1.10 37.42
CA GLU A 225 15.76 2.37 37.74
C GLU A 225 16.73 3.53 37.42
N ASN A 226 16.24 4.62 36.84
CA ASN A 226 16.65 6.02 37.12
C ASN A 226 15.85 7.00 36.23
N GLN A 227 15.24 8.05 36.80
CA GLN A 227 15.72 9.45 36.79
C GLN A 227 15.83 10.06 35.36
N SER A 228 15.45 11.29 35.04
CA SER A 228 15.10 12.50 35.82
C SER A 228 14.59 13.57 34.83
N ASP A 229 13.54 14.32 35.14
CA ASP A 229 13.62 15.74 35.56
C ASP A 229 13.82 16.79 34.43
N LYS A 230 12.74 17.55 34.18
CA LYS A 230 12.60 18.92 33.62
C LYS A 230 13.39 19.35 32.36
N GLY A 231 12.60 19.78 31.36
CA GLY A 231 12.97 20.82 30.41
C GLY A 231 11.75 21.68 30.07
N GLU A 232 11.58 22.82 30.76
CA GLU A 232 10.64 23.87 30.35
C GLU A 232 11.34 24.80 29.37
N GLU A 233 11.07 24.66 28.06
CA GLU A 233 11.58 25.59 27.05
C GLU A 233 10.46 26.46 26.48
N ARG A 234 10.36 27.66 27.08
CA ARG A 234 10.27 28.96 26.40
C ARG A 234 9.68 28.94 24.97
N VAL A 235 8.38 29.22 24.87
CA VAL A 235 7.75 29.69 23.64
C VAL A 235 8.29 31.10 23.33
N GLU A 236 8.83 31.31 22.13
CA GLU A 236 9.12 32.66 21.61
C GLU A 236 8.04 33.05 20.60
N GLU A 237 7.44 34.22 20.81
CA GLU A 237 6.42 34.80 19.93
C GLU A 237 7.06 35.15 18.58
N MET A 238 6.67 34.47 17.51
CA MET A 238 6.93 34.92 16.14
C MET A 238 5.75 35.77 15.67
N GLY A 239 6.05 36.92 15.08
CA GLY A 239 5.06 37.95 14.78
C GLY A 239 4.22 37.64 13.55
N ASP A 240 3.01 38.20 13.55
CA ASP A 240 2.09 38.18 12.42
C ASP A 240 2.67 39.03 11.26
N GLU A 241 3.12 38.37 10.18
CA GLU A 241 3.33 39.03 8.89
C GLU A 241 2.04 38.88 8.07
N GLU A 242 1.34 40.01 7.87
CA GLU A 242 0.09 40.09 7.11
C GLU A 242 0.38 39.81 5.62
N ASN A 243 0.30 38.54 5.21
CA ASN A 243 0.37 38.12 3.82
C ASN A 243 -1.00 38.32 3.15
N GLU A 244 -1.18 39.46 2.48
CA GLU A 244 -2.33 39.72 1.59
C GLU A 244 -2.19 38.86 0.33
N GLY A 245 -2.46 37.56 0.46
CA GLY A 245 -2.58 36.63 -0.66
C GLY A 245 -3.84 36.93 -1.47
N GLU A 246 -3.70 36.97 -2.80
CA GLU A 246 -4.84 37.08 -3.71
C GLU A 246 -5.67 35.80 -3.60
N GLU A 247 -6.96 35.94 -3.25
CA GLU A 247 -7.92 34.84 -3.20
C GLU A 247 -8.22 34.41 -4.65
N GLU A 248 -7.40 33.49 -5.19
CA GLU A 248 -7.80 32.71 -6.35
C GLU A 248 -9.00 31.86 -5.91
N GLU A 249 -10.16 32.10 -6.54
CA GLU A 249 -11.37 31.32 -6.34
C GLU A 249 -11.15 29.96 -7.00
N ASP A 250 -10.38 29.10 -6.35
CA ASP A 250 -10.33 27.67 -6.66
C ASP A 250 -11.75 27.14 -6.47
N ASP A 251 -12.44 26.90 -7.59
CA ASP A 251 -13.66 26.11 -7.64
C ASP A 251 -13.29 24.67 -7.26
N GLU A 252 -13.14 24.43 -5.94
CA GLU A 252 -13.15 23.11 -5.32
C GLU A 252 -14.53 22.48 -5.61
N GLU A 253 -14.73 21.97 -6.84
CA GLU A 253 -15.78 21.00 -7.10
C GLU A 253 -15.53 19.84 -6.12
N GLU A 254 -16.39 19.72 -5.10
CA GLU A 254 -16.42 18.59 -4.18
C GLU A 254 -16.69 17.33 -4.99
N PHE A 255 -15.64 16.77 -5.60
CA PHE A 255 -15.69 15.53 -6.36
C PHE A 255 -16.14 14.44 -5.40
N ASP A 256 -17.42 14.11 -5.48
CA ASP A 256 -18.08 13.20 -4.54
C ASP A 256 -17.55 11.76 -4.66
N GLY A 257 -16.69 11.51 -5.66
CA GLY A 257 -15.71 10.44 -5.63
C GLY A 257 -16.36 9.10 -5.41
N GLU A 258 -17.56 8.91 -5.97
CA GLU A 258 -18.37 7.71 -5.75
C GLU A 258 -17.80 6.57 -6.60
N TRP A 259 -16.60 6.11 -6.21
CA TRP A 259 -15.83 5.01 -6.79
C TRP A 259 -16.77 3.91 -7.24
N CYS A 260 -16.77 3.62 -8.55
CA CYS A 260 -17.64 2.61 -9.12
C CYS A 260 -17.47 1.30 -8.32
N PRO A 261 -18.55 0.76 -7.70
CA PRO A 261 -18.41 -0.12 -6.55
C PRO A 261 -17.83 -1.49 -6.94
N LEU A 262 -16.52 -1.62 -6.79
CA LEU A 262 -15.75 -2.78 -7.23
C LEU A 262 -16.24 -4.04 -6.53
N ARG A 263 -16.38 -5.12 -7.31
CA ARG A 263 -16.83 -6.41 -6.77
C ARG A 263 -15.64 -7.24 -6.32
N CYS A 264 -15.59 -7.53 -5.02
CA CYS A 264 -14.57 -8.42 -4.46
C CYS A 264 -14.60 -9.80 -5.14
N PRO A 265 -13.52 -10.25 -5.82
CA PRO A 265 -13.52 -11.50 -6.57
C PRO A 265 -13.65 -12.75 -5.69
N LEU A 266 -13.47 -12.62 -4.37
CA LEU A 266 -13.53 -13.74 -3.41
C LEU A 266 -14.93 -13.95 -2.81
N CYS A 267 -15.78 -12.92 -2.79
CA CYS A 267 -17.10 -13.00 -2.15
C CYS A 267 -18.23 -12.22 -2.86
N ASN A 268 -17.93 -11.54 -3.98
CA ASN A 268 -18.83 -10.72 -4.77
C ASN A 268 -19.57 -9.63 -3.96
N THR A 269 -18.94 -9.13 -2.88
CA THR A 269 -19.40 -7.93 -2.16
C THR A 269 -18.88 -6.68 -2.87
N GLU A 270 -19.74 -5.70 -3.04
CA GLU A 270 -19.47 -4.40 -3.67
C GLU A 270 -18.83 -3.42 -2.68
N GLY A 271 -17.79 -2.70 -3.11
CA GLY A 271 -17.14 -1.62 -2.35
C GLY A 271 -15.70 -1.33 -2.80
N GLY A 272 -15.17 -0.17 -2.42
CA GLY A 272 -13.84 0.30 -2.84
C GLY A 272 -12.64 -0.39 -2.14
N PHE A 273 -11.44 -0.02 -2.58
CA PHE A 273 -10.17 -0.44 -1.98
C PHE A 273 -9.68 0.52 -0.89
N GLY A 274 -9.06 -0.03 0.16
CA GLY A 274 -8.24 0.71 1.13
C GLY A 274 -6.80 0.18 1.17
N PRO A 275 -5.82 1.02 1.56
CA PRO A 275 -4.41 0.64 1.66
C PRO A 275 -4.14 -0.41 2.78
N LEU A 276 -3.09 -1.25 2.60
CA LEU A 276 -2.58 -2.19 3.62
C LEU A 276 -1.09 -2.57 3.44
#